data_AF-A0A3D5RAK1-F1
#
_entry.id   AF-A0A3D5RAK1-F1
#
_cell.length_a   1.000
_cell.length_b   1.000
_cell.length_c   1.000
_cell.angle_alpha   90.00
_cell.angle_beta   90.00
_cell.angle_gamma   90.00
#
_symmetry.space_group_name_H-M   'P 1'
#
loop_
_entity.id
_entity.type
_entity.pdbx_description
1 polymer ?
#
loop_
_entity_poly.entity_id
_entity_poly.type
_entity_poly.pdbx_seq_one_letter_code
_entity_poly.pdbx_strand_id
1 'polypeptide(L)'
;ENAYLSQVESIQIDGNYGYRFSFDYKMLNRPIIFSQVRDEKALEIEVVGGEVVLYKRFIRVIDSAEPSLMEEITAMNPLDILNENIELLAVIYMEENNSDLTDEEIIQNNILNSIEEVYLGYYDPSRKLSEQLIRSVWVMKTSEERYIFNAITGNLIEIQNLN
;
A
#
# COMPACT_ATOMS: atom_id res chain seq x y z
N GLU A 1 16.30 -1.60 -8.84
CA GLU A 1 14.84 -1.54 -8.63
C GLU A 1 14.15 -1.88 -9.95
N ASN A 2 13.12 -2.72 -9.93
CA ASN A 2 12.29 -2.98 -11.10
C ASN A 2 10.94 -2.29 -10.89
N ALA A 3 10.51 -1.47 -11.83
CA ALA A 3 9.18 -0.88 -11.81
C ALA A 3 8.15 -1.84 -12.43
N TYR A 4 6.89 -1.77 -11.99
CA TYR A 4 5.78 -2.48 -12.60
C TYR A 4 4.58 -1.55 -12.74
N LEU A 5 3.75 -1.78 -13.76
CA LEU A 5 2.51 -1.03 -13.96
C LEU A 5 1.55 -1.37 -12.81
N SER A 6 1.18 -0.37 -12.01
CA SER A 6 0.30 -0.52 -10.85
C SER A 6 -1.12 -0.02 -11.12
N GLN A 7 -1.27 1.00 -11.97
CA GLN A 7 -2.58 1.57 -12.28
C GLN A 7 -2.63 2.13 -13.70
N VAL A 8 -3.81 2.05 -14.31
CA VAL A 8 -4.14 2.74 -15.56
C VAL A 8 -5.44 3.51 -15.31
N GLU A 9 -5.40 4.81 -15.50
CA GLU A 9 -6.54 5.72 -15.34
C GLU A 9 -6.86 6.40 -16.67
N SER A 10 -8.15 6.55 -16.99
CA SER A 10 -8.57 7.34 -18.14
C SER A 10 -8.59 8.81 -17.75
N ILE A 11 -7.94 9.67 -18.54
CA ILE A 11 -7.82 11.10 -18.27
C ILE A 11 -8.35 11.92 -19.44
N GLN A 12 -8.71 13.17 -19.16
CA GLN A 12 -9.08 14.15 -20.18
C GLN A 12 -8.33 15.46 -19.94
N ILE A 13 -7.58 15.92 -20.94
CA ILE A 13 -6.81 17.17 -20.89
C ILE A 13 -7.26 18.04 -22.06
N ASP A 14 -7.79 19.23 -21.74
CA ASP A 14 -8.31 20.20 -22.71
C ASP A 14 -9.29 19.58 -23.74
N GLY A 15 -10.13 18.66 -23.28
CA GLY A 15 -11.11 17.95 -24.10
C GLY A 15 -10.59 16.71 -24.82
N ASN A 16 -9.27 16.47 -24.83
CA ASN A 16 -8.65 15.29 -25.46
C ASN A 16 -8.54 14.13 -24.47
N TYR A 17 -8.90 12.93 -24.91
CA TYR A 17 -8.82 11.72 -24.11
C TYR A 17 -7.42 11.12 -24.13
N GLY A 18 -7.04 10.55 -23.00
CA GLY A 18 -5.76 9.87 -22.82
C GLY A 18 -5.77 8.89 -21.65
N TYR A 19 -4.59 8.41 -21.32
CA TYR A 19 -4.36 7.50 -20.20
C TYR A 19 -3.22 8.02 -19.32
N ARG A 20 -3.41 7.88 -18.01
CA ARG A 20 -2.35 7.99 -17.01
C ARG A 20 -1.92 6.59 -16.60
N PHE A 21 -0.63 6.31 -16.73
CA PHE A 21 0.01 5.07 -16.31
C PHE A 21 0.83 5.35 -15.06
N SER A 22 0.49 4.67 -13.97
CA SER A 22 1.25 4.73 -12.72
C SER A 22 2.03 3.45 -12.53
N PHE A 23 3.27 3.59 -12.09
CA PHE A 23 4.18 2.49 -11.82
C PHE A 23 4.69 2.58 -10.39
N ASP A 24 4.77 1.42 -9.74
CA ASP A 24 5.37 1.24 -8.43
C ASP A 24 6.69 0.46 -8.52
N TYR A 25 7.53 0.56 -7.49
CA TYR A 25 8.80 -0.16 -7.44
C TYR A 25 8.68 -1.51 -6.74
N LYS A 26 9.57 -2.43 -7.12
CA LYS A 26 9.83 -3.67 -6.39
C LYS A 26 11.25 -3.70 -5.85
N MET A 27 11.39 -4.24 -4.65
CA MET A 27 12.64 -4.64 -4.03
C MET A 27 12.54 -6.14 -3.68
N LEU A 28 13.57 -6.93 -4.01
CA LEU A 28 13.60 -8.37 -3.74
C LEU A 28 12.30 -9.11 -4.18
N ASN A 29 11.78 -8.75 -5.36
CA ASN A 29 10.53 -9.25 -5.94
C ASN A 29 9.24 -8.97 -5.14
N ARG A 30 9.27 -8.07 -4.16
CA ARG A 30 8.11 -7.62 -3.40
C ARG A 30 7.81 -6.15 -3.67
N PRO A 31 6.52 -5.74 -3.67
CA PRO A 31 6.16 -4.34 -3.92
C PRO A 31 6.68 -3.44 -2.80
N ILE A 32 7.03 -2.21 -3.16
CA ILE A 32 7.24 -1.10 -2.22
C ILE A 32 5.94 -0.30 -2.16
N ILE A 33 5.42 -0.14 -0.95
CA ILE A 33 4.23 0.64 -0.64
C ILE A 33 4.68 1.95 -0.03
N PHE A 34 4.42 3.05 -0.72
CA PHE A 34 4.68 4.39 -0.21
C PHE A 34 3.56 4.86 0.72
N SER A 35 3.92 5.61 1.75
CA SER A 35 2.94 6.32 2.59
C SER A 35 2.13 7.31 1.77
N GLN A 36 0.83 7.40 2.04
CA GLN A 36 -0.05 8.39 1.38
C GLN A 36 0.11 9.81 1.94
N VAL A 37 0.89 10.00 3.02
CA VAL A 37 1.20 11.34 3.57
C VAL A 37 1.80 12.28 2.52
N ARG A 38 2.48 11.73 1.52
CA ARG A 38 2.92 12.46 0.33
C ARG A 38 2.50 11.61 -0.84
N ASP A 39 1.54 12.09 -1.64
CA ASP A 39 1.05 11.45 -2.86
C ASP A 39 2.17 11.27 -3.90
N GLU A 40 3.04 10.31 -3.61
CA GLU A 40 4.27 9.99 -4.31
C GLU A 40 4.06 8.66 -5.01
N LYS A 41 3.84 8.72 -6.33
CA LYS A 41 3.97 7.57 -7.21
C LYS A 41 5.43 7.46 -7.66
N ALA A 42 5.93 6.23 -7.75
CA ALA A 42 7.31 6.00 -8.19
C ALA A 42 7.53 6.55 -9.60
N LEU A 43 6.59 6.31 -10.52
CA LEU A 43 6.59 6.90 -11.85
C LEU A 43 5.15 7.07 -12.35
N GLU A 44 4.89 8.19 -13.00
CA GLU A 44 3.61 8.53 -13.62
C GLU A 44 3.86 9.08 -15.02
N ILE A 45 3.10 8.58 -15.99
CA ILE A 45 3.18 8.98 -17.40
C ILE A 45 1.76 9.25 -17.89
N GLU A 46 1.53 10.44 -18.45
CA GLU A 46 0.27 10.76 -19.12
C GLU A 46 0.48 10.77 -20.63
N VAL A 47 -0.40 10.08 -21.34
CA VAL A 47 -0.37 9.96 -22.81
C VAL A 47 -1.70 10.44 -23.36
N VAL A 48 -1.68 11.46 -24.23
CA VAL A 48 -2.85 12.04 -24.88
C VAL A 48 -2.60 12.11 -26.38
N GLY A 49 -3.55 11.61 -27.19
CA GLY A 49 -3.40 11.64 -28.65
C GLY A 49 -2.20 10.86 -29.20
N GLY A 50 -1.62 9.93 -28.42
CA GLY A 50 -0.43 9.16 -28.76
C GLY A 50 0.90 9.80 -28.33
N GLU A 51 0.87 10.99 -27.73
CA GLU A 51 2.05 11.72 -27.27
C GLU A 51 2.13 11.73 -25.74
N VAL A 52 3.34 11.68 -25.20
CA VAL A 52 3.57 11.83 -23.76
C VAL A 52 3.47 13.32 -23.40
N VAL A 53 2.52 13.67 -22.55
CA VAL A 53 2.28 15.07 -22.12
C VAL A 53 2.78 15.35 -20.72
N LEU A 54 2.89 14.33 -19.87
CA LEU A 54 3.46 14.42 -18.53
C LEU A 54 4.37 13.22 -18.25
N TYR A 55 5.48 13.50 -17.58
CA TYR A 55 6.34 12.51 -16.96
C TYR A 55 6.75 13.01 -15.57
N LYS A 56 6.41 12.25 -14.52
CA LYS A 56 6.80 12.53 -13.14
C LYS A 56 7.40 11.26 -12.54
N ARG A 57 8.55 11.39 -11.88
CA ARG A 57 9.21 10.25 -11.21
C ARG A 57 9.68 10.63 -9.82
N PHE A 58 9.42 9.75 -8.86
CA PHE A 58 10.03 9.78 -7.55
C PHE A 58 11.20 8.78 -7.51
N ILE A 59 12.41 9.25 -7.20
CA ILE A 59 13.60 8.41 -7.08
C ILE A 59 13.95 8.31 -5.61
N ARG A 60 13.86 7.10 -5.05
CA ARG A 60 14.42 6.78 -3.75
C ARG A 60 15.74 6.07 -3.95
N VAL A 61 16.79 6.56 -3.32
CA VAL A 61 18.03 5.80 -3.21
C VAL A 61 17.88 4.89 -2.00
N ILE A 62 17.62 3.62 -2.25
CA ILE A 62 17.67 2.60 -1.21
C ILE A 62 19.13 2.26 -1.00
N ASP A 63 19.67 2.61 0.17
CA ASP A 63 21.01 2.19 0.54
C ASP A 63 20.99 0.68 0.81
N SER A 64 21.38 -0.10 -0.19
CA SER A 64 21.46 -1.56 -0.12
C SER A 64 22.87 -2.03 0.24
N ALA A 65 23.75 -1.14 0.73
CA ALA A 65 25.19 -1.39 0.76
C ALA A 65 25.64 -2.49 1.74
N GLU A 66 24.81 -2.96 2.67
CA GLU A 66 25.22 -4.00 3.63
C GLU A 66 24.07 -4.99 3.89
N PRO A 67 24.01 -6.13 3.16
CA PRO A 67 23.12 -7.25 3.49
C PRO A 67 23.29 -7.75 4.94
N SER A 68 24.48 -7.52 5.51
CA SER A 68 24.87 -7.70 6.92
C SER A 68 24.04 -6.88 7.92
N LEU A 69 23.39 -5.80 7.48
CA LEU A 69 22.46 -5.00 8.30
C LEU A 69 21.02 -5.51 8.22
N MET A 70 20.70 -6.40 7.27
CA MET A 70 19.39 -7.03 7.20
C MET A 70 19.34 -8.19 8.18
N GLU A 71 18.78 -7.94 9.36
CA GLU A 71 18.53 -8.99 10.34
C GLU A 71 17.51 -9.99 9.77
N GLU A 72 17.85 -11.28 9.75
CA GLU A 72 16.92 -12.35 9.40
C GLU A 72 15.89 -12.51 10.53
N ILE A 73 14.83 -11.73 10.46
CA ILE A 73 13.72 -11.79 11.41
C ILE A 73 12.56 -12.57 10.77
N THR A 74 11.99 -13.48 11.54
CA THR A 74 10.79 -14.22 11.11
C THR A 74 9.59 -13.28 11.12
N ALA A 75 8.93 -13.12 9.97
CA ALA A 75 7.66 -12.42 9.91
C ALA A 75 6.56 -13.22 10.63
N MET A 76 5.67 -12.51 11.32
CA MET A 76 4.45 -13.08 11.88
C MET A 76 3.57 -13.68 10.79
N ASN A 77 2.76 -14.67 11.15
CA ASN A 77 1.74 -15.20 10.27
C ASN A 77 0.65 -14.12 10.06
N PRO A 78 0.20 -13.87 8.81
CA PRO A 78 -0.84 -12.88 8.55
C PRO A 78 -2.17 -13.20 9.26
N LEU A 79 -2.47 -14.48 9.54
CA LEU A 79 -3.64 -14.87 10.31
C LEU A 79 -3.53 -14.44 11.78
N ASP A 80 -2.34 -14.56 12.37
CA ASP A 80 -2.11 -14.12 13.76
C ASP A 80 -2.28 -12.60 13.86
N ILE A 81 -1.72 -11.85 12.90
CA ILE A 81 -1.91 -10.40 12.81
C ILE A 81 -3.39 -10.05 12.71
N LEU A 82 -4.14 -10.74 11.84
CA LEU A 82 -5.56 -10.48 11.66
C LEU A 82 -6.34 -10.74 12.94
N ASN A 83 -6.09 -11.86 13.62
CA ASN A 83 -6.72 -12.19 14.89
C ASN A 83 -6.40 -11.16 15.99
N GLU A 84 -5.15 -10.68 16.06
CA GLU A 84 -4.72 -9.68 17.04
C GLU A 84 -5.30 -8.27 16.76
N ASN A 85 -5.70 -7.99 15.52
CA ASN A 85 -6.19 -6.67 15.11
C ASN A 85 -7.68 -6.65 14.75
N ILE A 86 -8.41 -7.77 14.80
CA ILE A 86 -9.78 -7.84 14.28
C ILE A 86 -10.75 -6.91 15.01
N GLU A 87 -10.58 -6.74 16.33
CA GLU A 87 -11.38 -5.81 17.13
C GLU A 87 -11.14 -4.35 16.71
N LEU A 88 -9.88 -3.98 16.46
CA LEU A 88 -9.52 -2.65 15.97
C LEU A 88 -10.13 -2.39 14.58
N LEU A 89 -10.02 -3.37 13.68
CA LEU A 89 -10.62 -3.28 12.33
C LEU A 89 -12.14 -3.17 12.40
N ALA A 90 -12.79 -3.85 13.35
CA ALA A 90 -14.23 -3.73 13.58
C ALA A 90 -14.64 -2.31 13.98
N VAL A 91 -13.86 -1.67 14.86
CA VAL A 91 -14.10 -0.26 15.24
C VAL A 91 -14.00 0.66 14.04
N ILE A 92 -12.92 0.54 13.25
CA ILE A 92 -12.71 1.35 12.03
C ILE A 92 -13.86 1.16 11.05
N TYR A 93 -14.22 -0.09 10.76
CA TYR A 93 -15.30 -0.44 9.83
C TYR A 93 -16.64 0.21 10.25
N MET A 94 -16.97 0.16 11.54
CA MET A 94 -18.21 0.77 12.05
C MET A 94 -18.22 2.29 11.90
N GLU A 95 -17.10 2.95 12.19
CA GLU A 95 -16.96 4.41 12.07
C GLU A 95 -17.12 4.87 10.62
N GLU A 96 -16.51 4.17 9.66
CA GLU A 96 -16.55 4.54 8.24
C GLU A 96 -17.92 4.29 7.61
N ASN A 97 -18.59 3.20 8.00
CA ASN A 97 -19.87 2.81 7.42
C ASN A 97 -21.09 3.45 8.12
N ASN A 98 -20.89 4.26 9.15
CA ASN A 98 -21.96 4.79 10.03
C ASN A 98 -22.96 3.68 10.42
N SER A 99 -22.43 2.50 10.74
CA SER A 99 -23.24 1.30 10.91
C SER A 99 -23.77 1.18 12.34
N ASP A 100 -25.08 1.01 12.48
CA ASP A 100 -25.73 0.65 13.75
C ASP A 100 -25.62 -0.87 14.05
N LEU A 101 -24.84 -1.62 13.27
CA LEU A 101 -24.59 -3.03 13.55
C LEU A 101 -23.85 -3.13 14.90
N THR A 102 -24.47 -3.82 15.86
CA THR A 102 -23.87 -4.08 17.18
C THR A 102 -23.37 -5.52 17.33
N ASP A 103 -23.63 -6.36 16.33
CA ASP A 103 -23.21 -7.76 16.35
C ASP A 103 -21.77 -7.87 15.86
N GLU A 104 -20.88 -8.04 16.83
CA GLU A 104 -19.44 -8.13 16.62
C GLU A 104 -19.07 -9.27 15.67
N GLU A 105 -19.69 -10.44 15.80
CA GLU A 105 -19.36 -11.61 14.97
C GLU A 105 -19.70 -11.36 13.48
N ILE A 106 -20.81 -10.67 13.22
CA ILE A 106 -21.20 -10.28 11.85
C ILE A 106 -20.20 -9.29 11.27
N ILE A 107 -19.79 -8.28 12.04
CA ILE A 107 -18.83 -7.26 11.58
C ILE A 107 -17.47 -7.89 11.26
N GLN A 108 -16.95 -8.71 12.18
CA GLN A 108 -15.68 -9.40 11.98
C GLN A 108 -15.73 -10.26 10.73
N ASN A 109 -16.79 -11.05 10.53
CA ASN A 109 -16.95 -11.86 9.32
C ASN A 109 -17.03 -11.01 8.04
N ASN A 110 -17.69 -9.86 8.07
CA ASN A 110 -17.73 -8.96 6.91
C ASN A 110 -16.34 -8.43 6.55
N ILE A 111 -15.54 -8.05 7.54
CA ILE A 111 -14.15 -7.61 7.34
C ILE A 111 -13.30 -8.75 6.76
N LEU A 112 -13.39 -9.95 7.33
CA LEU A 112 -12.64 -11.11 6.82
C LEU A 112 -13.00 -11.43 5.36
N ASN A 113 -14.29 -11.33 5.02
CA ASN A 113 -14.79 -11.60 3.68
C ASN A 113 -14.47 -10.50 2.66
N SER A 114 -14.16 -9.27 3.10
CA SER A 114 -13.82 -8.16 2.20
C SER A 114 -12.35 -8.18 1.77
N ILE A 115 -11.50 -8.97 2.43
CA ILE A 115 -10.08 -9.10 2.07
C ILE A 115 -9.95 -9.89 0.76
N GLU A 116 -9.48 -9.21 -0.28
CA GLU A 116 -9.25 -9.78 -1.62
C GLU A 116 -7.83 -10.35 -1.77
N GLU A 117 -6.84 -9.67 -1.17
CA GLU A 117 -5.44 -10.05 -1.29
C GLU A 117 -4.71 -9.89 0.04
N VAL A 118 -3.80 -10.83 0.32
CA VAL A 118 -2.85 -10.76 1.43
C VAL A 118 -1.45 -11.02 0.88
N TYR A 119 -0.54 -10.06 1.03
CA TYR A 119 0.83 -10.21 0.52
C TYR A 119 1.86 -9.49 1.39
N LEU A 120 3.09 -10.00 1.34
CA LEU A 120 4.23 -9.38 2.00
C LEU A 120 4.89 -8.37 1.06
N GLY A 121 5.08 -7.15 1.56
CA GLY A 121 5.70 -6.04 0.86
C GLY A 121 6.71 -5.30 1.71
N TYR A 122 7.16 -4.18 1.18
CA TYR A 122 8.04 -3.24 1.86
C TYR A 122 7.31 -1.91 2.01
N TYR A 123 7.24 -1.37 3.22
CA TYR A 123 6.65 -0.07 3.46
C TYR A 123 7.71 1.01 3.54
N ASP A 124 7.44 2.08 2.83
CA ASP A 124 8.25 3.26 2.77
C ASP A 124 7.47 4.47 3.31
N PRO A 125 7.91 5.09 4.43
CA PRO A 125 7.27 6.27 4.98
C PRO A 125 7.41 7.57 4.14
N SER A 126 8.19 7.57 3.05
CA SER A 126 8.35 8.72 2.12
C SER A 126 8.74 10.07 2.77
N ARG A 127 9.50 10.03 3.88
CA ARG A 127 9.99 11.24 4.55
C ARG A 127 11.37 11.63 4.02
N LYS A 128 11.57 12.92 3.73
CA LYS A 128 12.81 13.54 3.20
C LYS A 128 14.07 13.34 4.05
N LEU A 129 13.97 12.80 5.27
CA LEU A 129 15.13 12.59 6.13
C LEU A 129 15.84 11.29 5.72
N SER A 130 17.13 11.40 5.47
CA SER A 130 18.04 10.40 4.87
C SER A 130 18.25 9.10 5.65
N GLU A 131 17.43 8.82 6.67
CA GLU A 131 17.69 7.78 7.68
C GLU A 131 16.49 6.87 7.96
N GLN A 132 15.45 6.89 7.12
CA GLN A 132 14.26 6.07 7.39
C GLN A 132 14.34 4.69 6.74
N LEU A 133 14.38 3.69 7.63
CA LEU A 133 14.37 2.28 7.29
C LEU A 133 13.07 1.88 6.57
N ILE A 134 13.23 1.23 5.43
CA ILE A 134 12.15 0.48 4.78
C ILE A 134 11.78 -0.69 5.67
N ARG A 135 10.48 -0.91 5.87
CA ARG A 135 9.97 -1.93 6.81
C ARG A 135 9.34 -3.09 6.04
N SER A 136 9.57 -4.32 6.47
CA SER A 136 8.78 -5.45 5.99
C SER A 136 7.35 -5.34 6.54
N VAL A 137 6.35 -5.49 5.67
CA VAL A 137 4.94 -5.35 6.04
C VAL A 137 4.07 -6.44 5.43
N TRP A 138 3.01 -6.80 6.14
CA TRP A 138 1.86 -7.48 5.56
C TRP A 138 0.86 -6.44 5.07
N VAL A 139 0.40 -6.61 3.84
CA VAL A 139 -0.67 -5.81 3.27
C VAL A 139 -1.88 -6.70 3.10
N MET A 140 -2.99 -6.26 3.68
CA MET A 140 -4.32 -6.86 3.50
C MET A 140 -5.14 -5.85 2.72
N LYS A 141 -5.57 -6.24 1.52
CA LYS A 141 -6.21 -5.35 0.57
C LYS A 141 -7.67 -5.75 0.38
N THR A 142 -8.56 -4.78 0.44
CA THR A 142 -9.97 -4.88 0.06
C THR A 142 -10.19 -4.15 -1.28
N SER A 143 -11.43 -4.10 -1.76
CA SER A 143 -11.78 -3.31 -2.94
C SER A 143 -11.57 -1.81 -2.76
N GLU A 144 -11.64 -1.31 -1.52
CA GLU A 144 -11.65 0.12 -1.20
C GLU A 144 -10.36 0.58 -0.50
N GLU A 145 -9.71 -0.32 0.23
CA GLU A 145 -8.64 0.03 1.13
C GLU A 145 -7.50 -0.98 1.12
N ARG A 146 -6.36 -0.57 1.68
CA ARG A 146 -5.31 -1.49 2.12
C ARG A 146 -4.88 -1.17 3.55
N TYR A 147 -4.89 -2.21 4.39
CA TYR A 147 -4.37 -2.19 5.75
C TYR A 147 -2.91 -2.65 5.74
N ILE A 148 -2.01 -1.83 6.27
CA ILE A 148 -0.57 -2.08 6.24
C ILE A 148 -0.11 -2.38 7.66
N PHE A 149 0.30 -3.62 7.91
CA PHE A 149 0.76 -4.10 9.22
C PHE A 149 2.26 -4.32 9.23
N ASN A 150 2.91 -3.98 10.35
CA ASN A 150 4.30 -4.34 10.56
C ASN A 150 4.44 -5.88 10.55
N ALA A 151 5.26 -6.42 9.66
CA ALA A 151 5.37 -7.88 9.52
C ALA A 151 6.03 -8.56 10.72
N ILE A 152 6.75 -7.82 11.57
CA ILE A 152 7.46 -8.34 12.74
C ILE A 152 6.60 -8.20 14.00
N THR A 153 5.89 -7.09 14.14
CA THR A 153 5.17 -6.76 15.39
C THR A 153 3.66 -6.85 15.30
N GLY A 154 3.09 -7.09 14.11
CA GLY A 154 1.64 -7.15 13.90
C GLY A 154 0.88 -5.82 13.99
N ASN A 155 1.51 -4.76 14.52
CA ASN A 155 0.90 -3.44 14.64
C ASN A 155 0.49 -2.85 13.29
N LEU A 156 -0.73 -2.30 13.23
CA LEU A 156 -1.20 -1.47 12.12
C LEU A 156 -0.34 -0.21 11.99
N ILE A 157 0.17 0.06 10.78
CA ILE A 157 1.02 1.21 10.45
C ILE A 157 0.20 2.31 9.79
N GLU A 158 -0.59 1.96 8.77
CA GLU A 158 -1.37 2.91 7.96
C GLU A 158 -2.54 2.17 7.30
N ILE A 159 -3.64 2.89 7.13
CA ILE A 159 -4.77 2.50 6.29
C ILE A 159 -4.75 3.44 5.10
N GLN A 160 -4.84 2.87 3.90
CA GLN A 160 -4.75 3.65 2.67
C GLN A 160 -5.95 3.38 1.78
N ASN A 161 -6.63 4.46 1.41
CA ASN A 161 -7.75 4.43 0.49
C ASN A 161 -7.24 4.18 -0.93
N LEU A 162 -7.93 3.34 -1.70
CA LEU A 162 -7.60 3.01 -3.09
C LEU A 162 -8.37 3.86 -4.12
N ASN A 163 -9.25 4.73 -3.63
CA ASN A 163 -10.05 5.68 -4.41
C ASN A 163 -9.24 6.89 -4.90
#